data_AF-A0AAV3TXC7-F1
#
_entry.id   AF-A0AAV3TXC7-F1
#
_cell.length_a   1.000
_cell.length_b   1.000
_cell.length_c   1.000
_cell.angle_alpha   90.00
_cell.angle_beta   90.00
_cell.angle_gamma   90.00
#
_symmetry.space_group_name_H-M   'P 1'
#
loop_
_entity.id
_entity.type
_entity.pdbx_description
1 polymer ?
#
loop_
_entity_poly.entity_id
_entity_poly.type
_entity_poly.pdbx_seq_one_letter_code
_entity_poly.pdbx_strand_id
1 'polypeptide(L)' 'MVRDDKPRGSFYLDHRGVDRRYHIITDSHLTPENKNDSEPNLQRLNSQVERFGFAIEAVG' A
#
# COMPACT_ATOMS: atom_id res chain seq x y z
N MET A 1 -13.06 -13.66 14.68
CA MET A 1 -12.57 -15.06 14.79
C MET A 1 -11.62 -15.29 13.62
N VAL A 2 -10.33 -15.49 13.89
CA VAL A 2 -9.30 -15.82 12.87
C VAL A 2 -9.21 -17.36 12.84
N ARG A 3 -9.10 -17.98 11.66
CA ARG A 3 -8.86 -19.43 11.55
C ARG A 3 -7.52 -19.76 12.20
N ASP A 4 -7.40 -20.93 12.86
CA ASP A 4 -6.19 -21.31 13.62
C ASP A 4 -4.90 -21.26 12.78
N ASP A 5 -4.98 -21.57 11.47
CA ASP A 5 -3.84 -21.52 10.54
C ASP A 5 -3.65 -20.17 9.84
N LYS A 6 -4.53 -19.18 10.09
CA LYS A 6 -4.40 -17.87 9.45
C LYS A 6 -3.41 -17.02 10.26
N PRO A 7 -2.33 -16.50 9.64
CA PRO A 7 -1.42 -15.62 10.33
C PRO A 7 -2.18 -14.45 10.96
N ARG A 8 -1.81 -14.06 12.18
CA ARG A 8 -2.42 -12.93 12.88
C ARG A 8 -1.83 -11.63 12.32
N GLY A 9 -2.67 -10.74 11.83
CA GLY A 9 -2.25 -9.46 11.24
C GLY A 9 -3.41 -8.69 10.62
N SER A 10 -3.14 -7.44 10.26
CA SER A 10 -4.06 -6.62 9.47
C SER A 10 -3.96 -7.06 8.00
N PHE A 11 -5.05 -7.60 7.46
CA PHE A 11 -5.16 -7.96 6.05
C PHE A 11 -6.26 -7.12 5.42
N TYR A 12 -5.95 -6.51 4.29
CA TYR A 12 -6.91 -5.77 3.49
C TYR A 12 -7.29 -6.61 2.27
N LEU A 13 -8.56 -6.52 1.85
CA LEU A 13 -9.10 -7.27 0.70
C LEU A 13 -8.69 -6.64 -0.65
N ASP A 14 -8.29 -5.38 -0.63
CA ASP A 14 -7.83 -4.55 -1.73
C ASP A 14 -6.31 -4.37 -1.68
N HIS A 15 -5.71 -4.09 -2.84
CA HIS A 15 -4.28 -3.81 -2.97
C HIS A 15 -3.94 -2.44 -2.38
N ARG A 16 -3.43 -2.45 -1.14
CA ARG A 16 -2.96 -1.27 -0.42
C ARG A 16 -1.56 -1.50 0.14
N GLY A 17 -0.71 -0.49 0.03
CA GLY A 17 0.56 -0.43 0.74
C GLY A 17 0.32 -0.08 2.20
N VAL A 18 0.96 -0.81 3.12
CA VAL A 18 0.84 -0.59 4.57
C VAL A 18 2.22 -0.45 5.18
N ASP A 19 2.52 0.73 5.70
CA ASP A 19 3.64 0.94 6.59
C ASP A 19 3.21 0.57 8.02
N ARG A 20 3.73 -0.55 8.53
CA ARG A 20 3.41 -1.04 9.87
C ARG A 20 4.13 -0.28 10.98
N ARG A 21 5.25 0.40 10.67
CA ARG A 21 6.07 1.13 11.63
C ARG A 21 5.43 2.48 11.95
N TYR A 22 4.94 3.17 10.92
CA TYR A 22 4.38 4.51 11.05
C TYR A 22 2.86 4.57 10.85
N HIS A 23 2.20 3.42 10.66
CA HIS A 23 0.74 3.30 10.48
C HIS A 23 0.20 4.10 9.28
N ILE A 24 0.95 4.15 8.19
CA ILE A 24 0.54 4.81 6.94
C ILE A 24 -0.11 3.78 6.02
N ILE A 25 -1.23 4.14 5.40
CA ILE A 25 -1.92 3.34 4.39
C ILE A 25 -1.89 4.14 3.09
N THR A 26 -1.39 3.52 2.02
CA THR A 26 -1.37 4.08 0.67
C THR A 26 -2.22 3.21 -0.24
N ASP A 27 -3.23 3.80 -0.86
CA ASP A 27 -4.11 3.14 -1.83
C ASP A 27 -4.13 3.88 -3.17
N SER A 28 -4.80 3.25 -4.15
CA SER A 28 -5.08 3.86 -5.45
C SER A 28 -6.53 3.60 -5.81
N HIS A 29 -7.17 4.61 -6.38
CA HIS A 29 -8.54 4.49 -6.88
C HIS A 29 -8.52 3.78 -8.24
N LEU A 30 -9.25 2.67 -8.35
CA LEU A 30 -9.39 1.93 -9.60
C LEU A 30 -10.36 2.66 -10.53
N THR A 31 -9.88 3.02 -11.72
CA THR A 31 -10.70 3.55 -12.81
C THR A 31 -10.96 2.46 -13.86
N PRO A 32 -11.98 2.61 -14.73
CA PRO A 32 -12.19 1.74 -15.89
C PRO A 32 -11.11 1.96 -16.96
N GLU A 33 -9.88 1.62 -16.63
CA GLU A 33 -8.73 1.59 -17.53
C GLU A 33 -8.04 0.24 -17.36
N ASN A 34 -7.51 -0.34 -18.44
CA ASN A 34 -6.76 -1.59 -18.35
C ASN A 34 -5.32 -1.34 -17.90
N LYS A 35 -5.14 -0.61 -16.78
CA LYS A 35 -3.84 -0.32 -16.17
C LYS A 35 -3.62 -1.23 -14.98
N ASN A 36 -2.39 -1.73 -14.86
CA ASN A 36 -1.98 -2.46 -13.68
C ASN A 36 -1.89 -1.49 -12.49
N ASP A 37 -2.35 -1.92 -11.34
CA ASP A 37 -2.41 -1.12 -10.12
C ASP A 37 -1.04 -0.82 -9.49
N SER A 38 0.01 -1.55 -9.85
CA SER A 38 1.39 -1.23 -9.45
C SER A 38 1.84 0.14 -9.96
N GLU A 39 1.42 0.55 -11.15
CA GLU A 39 1.81 1.84 -11.75
C GLU A 39 1.29 3.05 -10.94
N PRO A 40 -0.02 3.21 -10.69
CA PRO A 40 -0.53 4.31 -9.87
C PRO A 40 -0.07 4.21 -8.41
N ASN A 41 0.17 3.01 -7.88
CA ASN A 41 0.68 2.84 -6.53
C ASN A 41 2.09 3.44 -6.37
N LEU A 42 3.01 3.14 -7.30
CA LEU A 42 4.36 3.70 -7.31
C LEU A 42 4.35 5.22 -7.49
N GLN A 43 3.47 5.74 -8.36
CA GLN A 43 3.32 7.18 -8.54
C GLN A 43 2.88 7.88 -7.23
N ARG A 44 1.96 7.28 -6.48
CA ARG A 44 1.53 7.79 -5.17
C ARG A 44 2.66 7.79 -4.15
N LEU A 45 3.45 6.72 -4.10
CA LEU A 45 4.61 6.65 -3.21
C LEU A 45 5.63 7.75 -3.53
N ASN A 46 5.92 7.99 -4.82
CA ASN A 46 6.80 9.08 -5.24
C ASN A 46 6.27 10.44 -4.78
N SER A 47 4.97 10.74 -4.97
CA SER A 47 4.38 11.99 -4.50
C SER A 47 4.45 12.14 -2.98
N GLN A 48 4.33 11.06 -2.22
CA GLN A 48 4.47 11.08 -0.76
C GLN A 48 5.92 11.37 -0.35
N VAL A 49 6.90 10.76 -1.02
CA VAL A 49 8.33 11.03 -0.80
C VAL A 49 8.65 12.49 -1.08
N GLU A 50 8.22 13.01 -2.24
CA GLU A 50 8.46 14.40 -2.62
C GLU A 50 7.81 15.38 -1.63
N ARG A 51 6.59 15.07 -1.17
CA ARG A 51 5.82 15.97 -0.29
C ARG A 51 6.29 15.95 1.16
N PHE A 52 6.65 14.79 1.68
CA PHE A 52 6.89 14.57 3.11
C PHE A 52 8.34 14.21 3.45
N GLY A 53 9.19 14.00 2.44
CA GLY A 53 10.61 13.68 2.64
C GLY A 53 10.83 12.30 3.24
N PHE A 54 9.96 11.32 2.94
CA PHE A 54 10.09 9.97 3.49
C PHE A 54 11.34 9.26 2.97
N ALA A 55 12.13 8.71 3.90
CA ALA A 55 13.21 7.78 3.59
C ALA A 55 12.63 6.37 3.44
N ILE A 56 12.27 5.98 2.22
CA ILE A 56 11.73 4.64 1.95
C ILE A 56 12.86 3.60 2.05
N GLU A 57 12.69 2.62 2.93
CA GLU A 57 13.62 1.49 3.09
C GLU A 57 13.31 0.33 2.12
N ALA A 58 12.03 0.03 1.90
CA ALA A 58 11.58 -1.03 1.01
C ALA A 58 10.13 -0.81 0.52
N VAL A 59 9.83 -1.35 -0.66
CA VAL A 59 8.47 -1.49 -1.24
C VAL A 59 8.30 -2.92 -1.72
N GLY A 60 7.07 -3.43 -1.77
CA GLY A 60 6.76 -4.84 -2.08
C GLY A 60 5.47 -5.00 -2.85
#